data_AF-A0A6G1H2G0-F1
#
_entry.id   AF-A0A6G1H2G0-F1
#
_cell.length_a   1.000
_cell.length_b   1.000
_cell.length_c   1.000
_cell.angle_alpha   90.00
_cell.angle_beta   90.00
_cell.angle_gamma   90.00
#
_symmetry.space_group_name_H-M   'P 1'
#
loop_
_entity.id
_entity.type
_entity.pdbx_description
1 polymer ?
#
loop_
_entity_poly.entity_id
_entity_poly.type
_entity_poly.pdbx_seq_one_letter_code
_entity_poly.pdbx_strand_id
1 'polypeptide(L)'
;NKALPLAPPELASTDRITTLEAQQNGLRLRRANIERVLRDLDTPLPSNPLLVDIKTRWERERKLKIAQEELESVKVAEHDVGLKLLRAYKKREREAEWESSSTLWVRRVTS
;
A
#
# COMPACT_ATOMS: atom_id res chain seq x y z
N ASN A 1 -2.71 -42.74 -9.59
CA ASN A 1 -3.18 -41.67 -8.68
C ASN A 1 -2.71 -40.32 -9.19
N LYS A 2 -3.49 -39.68 -10.06
CA LYS A 2 -3.16 -38.37 -10.61
C LYS A 2 -3.81 -37.32 -9.72
N ALA A 3 -2.99 -36.59 -8.95
CA ALA A 3 -3.48 -35.51 -8.10
C ALA A 3 -4.18 -34.46 -8.98
N LEU A 4 -5.36 -34.03 -8.56
CA LEU A 4 -6.08 -32.93 -9.21
C LEU A 4 -5.20 -31.67 -9.10
N PRO A 5 -5.12 -30.83 -10.15
CA PRO A 5 -4.43 -29.55 -10.04
C PRO A 5 -5.08 -28.72 -8.93
N LEU A 6 -4.27 -28.06 -8.11
CA LEU A 6 -4.75 -27.16 -7.06
C LEU A 6 -5.72 -26.15 -7.69
N ALA A 7 -6.84 -25.92 -7.02
CA ALA A 7 -7.82 -24.99 -7.52
C ALA A 7 -7.13 -23.60 -7.68
N PRO A 8 -7.28 -22.92 -8.83
CA PRO A 8 -6.68 -21.61 -9.06
C PRO A 8 -6.91 -20.55 -7.96
N PRO A 9 -8.03 -20.54 -7.19
CA PRO A 9 -8.17 -19.60 -6.06
C PRO A 9 -7.10 -19.74 -4.96
N GLU A 10 -6.53 -20.91 -4.75
CA GLU A 10 -5.58 -21.18 -3.66
C GLU A 10 -4.20 -20.58 -3.94
N LEU A 11 -3.77 -20.61 -5.21
CA LEU A 11 -2.52 -19.97 -5.65
C LEU A 11 -2.67 -18.44 -5.68
N ALA A 12 -3.85 -17.95 -6.05
CA ALA A 12 -4.12 -16.51 -6.14
C ALA A 12 -4.20 -15.79 -4.78
N SER A 13 -4.54 -16.49 -3.69
CA SER A 13 -4.68 -15.87 -2.36
C SER A 13 -3.32 -15.46 -1.77
N THR A 14 -2.28 -16.26 -1.99
CA THR A 14 -0.93 -16.00 -1.47
C THR A 14 -0.24 -14.84 -2.21
N ASP A 15 -0.32 -14.83 -3.53
CA ASP A 15 0.27 -13.77 -4.36
C ASP A 15 -0.47 -12.42 -4.19
N ARG A 16 -1.73 -12.45 -3.74
CA ARG A 16 -2.49 -11.20 -3.53
C ARG A 16 -1.98 -10.40 -2.33
N ILE A 17 -1.54 -11.05 -1.27
CA ILE A 17 -1.00 -10.35 -0.09
C ILE A 17 0.35 -9.73 -0.45
N THR A 18 1.25 -10.50 -1.07
CA THR A 18 2.59 -10.03 -1.45
C THR A 18 2.53 -8.86 -2.44
N THR A 19 1.59 -8.89 -3.38
CA THR A 19 1.38 -7.76 -4.31
C THR A 19 0.87 -6.50 -3.60
N LEU A 20 -0.04 -6.63 -2.63
CA LEU A 20 -0.52 -5.50 -1.83
C LEU A 20 0.56 -4.94 -0.89
N GLU A 21 1.42 -5.79 -0.33
CA GLU A 21 2.57 -5.36 0.49
C GLU A 21 3.60 -4.59 -0.34
N ALA A 22 3.91 -5.09 -1.55
CA ALA A 22 4.78 -4.38 -2.47
C ALA A 22 4.20 -3.00 -2.84
N GLN A 23 2.89 -2.92 -3.11
CA GLN A 23 2.20 -1.65 -3.35
C GLN A 23 2.27 -0.72 -2.14
N GLN A 24 2.03 -1.23 -0.93
CA GLN A 24 2.12 -0.44 0.30
C GLN A 24 3.52 0.12 0.53
N ASN A 25 4.56 -0.69 0.30
CA ASN A 25 5.96 -0.27 0.39
C ASN A 25 6.30 0.79 -0.65
N GLY A 26 5.83 0.63 -1.90
CA GLY A 26 5.99 1.65 -2.94
C GLY A 26 5.35 2.99 -2.57
N LEU A 27 4.13 2.97 -2.01
CA LEU A 27 3.44 4.17 -1.54
C LEU A 27 4.18 4.83 -0.37
N ARG A 28 4.69 4.05 0.59
CA ARG A 28 5.50 4.57 1.70
C ARG A 28 6.77 5.28 1.23
N LEU A 29 7.48 4.69 0.27
CA LEU A 29 8.67 5.31 -0.32
C LEU A 29 8.31 6.61 -1.06
N ARG A 30 7.23 6.59 -1.84
CA ARG A 30 6.73 7.80 -2.51
C ARG A 30 6.38 8.90 -1.52
N ARG A 31 5.69 8.56 -0.43
CA ARG A 31 5.34 9.50 0.65
C ARG A 31 6.59 10.14 1.26
N ALA A 32 7.58 9.31 1.64
CA ALA A 32 8.83 9.79 2.21
C ALA A 32 9.60 10.73 1.26
N ASN A 33 9.59 10.43 -0.04
CA ASN A 33 10.19 11.29 -1.06
C ASN A 33 9.47 12.65 -1.17
N ILE A 34 8.13 12.65 -1.18
CA ILE A 34 7.34 13.90 -1.22
C ILE A 34 7.57 14.72 0.06
N GLU A 35 7.58 14.09 1.23
CA GLU A 35 7.88 14.75 2.51
C GLU A 35 9.30 15.35 2.53
N ARG A 36 10.27 14.72 1.86
CA ARG A 36 11.60 15.31 1.67
C ARG A 36 11.52 16.56 0.78
N VAL A 37 10.86 16.46 -0.37
CA VAL A 37 10.69 17.60 -1.29
C VAL A 37 9.97 18.76 -0.61
N LEU A 38 8.95 18.50 0.20
CA LEU A 38 8.26 19.54 0.97
C LEU A 38 9.20 20.23 1.95
N ARG A 39 10.01 19.48 2.71
CA ARG A 39 11.02 20.07 3.60
C ARG A 39 12.04 20.91 2.85
N ASP A 40 12.50 20.43 1.69
CA ASP A 40 13.47 21.15 0.86
C ASP A 40 12.87 22.46 0.32
N LEU A 41 11.59 22.45 -0.08
CA LEU A 41 10.89 23.64 -0.57
C LEU A 41 10.52 24.64 0.54
N ASP A 42 10.26 24.16 1.75
CA ASP A 42 9.94 24.96 2.94
C ASP A 42 11.18 25.60 3.57
N THR A 43 12.39 25.26 3.08
CA THR A 43 13.61 25.95 3.51
C THR A 43 13.51 27.46 3.26
N PRO A 44 13.77 28.29 4.29
CA PRO A 44 13.58 29.73 4.18
C PRO A 44 14.57 30.31 3.16
N LEU A 45 14.03 31.04 2.18
CA LEU A 45 14.85 31.80 1.26
C LEU A 45 15.56 32.95 1.98
N PRO A 46 16.74 33.36 1.50
CA PRO A 46 17.30 34.63 1.93
C PRO A 46 16.28 35.75 1.66
N SER A 47 16.04 36.58 2.67
CA SER A 47 15.03 37.65 2.60
C SER A 47 15.41 38.80 1.63
N ASN A 48 16.60 38.76 1.03
CA ASN A 48 17.08 39.81 0.15
C ASN A 48 16.35 39.79 -1.21
N PRO A 49 15.60 40.85 -1.57
CA PRO A 49 14.85 40.91 -2.82
C PRO A 49 15.73 40.99 -4.08
N LEU A 50 17.02 41.33 -3.94
CA LEU A 50 17.98 41.29 -5.05
C LEU A 50 18.48 39.87 -5.36
N LEU A 51 18.33 38.93 -4.42
CA LEU A 51 18.75 37.54 -4.58
C LEU A 51 17.61 36.62 -5.03
N VAL A 52 16.36 37.04 -4.84
CA VAL A 52 15.18 36.21 -5.08
C VAL A 52 14.11 37.02 -5.80
N ASP A 53 13.86 36.68 -7.07
CA ASP A 53 12.77 37.27 -7.85
C ASP A 53 11.40 36.82 -7.32
N ILE A 54 10.39 37.69 -7.41
CA ILE A 54 9.00 37.44 -7.01
C ILE A 54 8.44 36.20 -7.74
N LYS A 55 8.79 36.04 -9.03
CA LYS A 55 8.38 34.87 -9.81
C LYS A 55 8.86 33.56 -9.20
N THR A 56 10.10 33.53 -8.71
CA THR A 56 10.67 32.31 -8.07
C THR A 56 9.97 31.97 -6.75
N ARG A 57 9.42 32.98 -6.05
CA ARG A 57 8.60 32.75 -4.85
C ARG A 57 7.25 32.12 -5.21
N TRP A 58 6.55 32.67 -6.20
CA TRP A 58 5.28 32.10 -6.67
C TRP A 58 5.44 30.70 -7.25
N GLU A 59 6.52 30.43 -7.98
CA GLU A 59 6.82 29.08 -8.47
C GLU A 59 7.05 28.09 -7.33
N ARG A 60 7.74 28.51 -6.26
CA ARG A 60 7.92 27.69 -5.06
C ARG A 60 6.60 27.43 -4.35
N GLU A 61 5.79 28.46 -4.12
CA GLU A 61 4.46 28.32 -3.51
C GLU A 61 3.58 27.36 -4.31
N ARG A 62 3.61 27.47 -5.64
CA ARG A 62 2.89 26.55 -6.53
C ARG A 62 3.39 25.12 -6.39
N LYS A 63 4.72 24.91 -6.36
CA LYS A 63 5.31 23.57 -6.16
C LYS A 63 4.98 22.99 -4.79
N LEU A 64 4.98 23.82 -3.74
CA LEU A 64 4.57 23.42 -2.39
C LEU A 64 3.12 22.92 -2.39
N LYS A 65 2.21 23.69 -3.00
CA LYS A 65 0.79 23.31 -3.07
C LYS A 65 0.59 22.00 -3.82
N ILE A 66 1.24 21.83 -4.98
CA ILE A 66 1.18 20.58 -5.75
C ILE A 66 1.72 19.40 -4.93
N ALA A 67 2.86 19.57 -4.27
CA ALA A 67 3.44 18.51 -3.45
C ALA A 67 2.56 18.15 -2.23
N GLN A 68 1.84 19.11 -1.66
CA GLN A 68 0.85 18.87 -0.59
C GLN A 68 -0.36 18.09 -1.10
N GLU A 69 -0.94 18.49 -2.24
CA GLU A 69 -2.06 17.77 -2.88
C GLU A 69 -1.65 16.33 -3.23
N GLU A 70 -0.44 16.14 -3.77
CA GLU A 70 0.11 14.81 -4.04
C GLU A 70 0.27 14.00 -2.75
N LEU A 71 0.76 14.60 -1.67
CA LEU A 71 0.92 13.92 -0.38
C LEU A 71 -0.43 13.42 0.16
N GLU A 72 -1.47 14.24 0.08
CA GLU A 72 -2.83 13.87 0.48
C GLU A 72 -3.35 12.71 -0.36
N SER A 73 -3.18 12.77 -1.68
CA SER A 73 -3.58 11.68 -2.59
C SER A 73 -2.89 10.35 -2.24
N VAL A 74 -1.58 10.40 -1.90
CA VAL A 74 -0.81 9.21 -1.52
C VAL A 74 -1.30 8.65 -0.18
N LYS A 75 -1.64 9.49 0.80
CA LYS A 75 -2.19 9.05 2.09
C LYS A 75 -3.53 8.32 1.94
N VAL A 76 -4.41 8.82 1.07
CA VAL A 76 -5.68 8.14 0.74
C VAL A 76 -5.40 6.77 0.12
N ALA A 77 -4.48 6.71 -0.84
CA ALA A 77 -4.09 5.45 -1.46
C ALA A 77 -3.45 4.45 -0.46
N GLU A 78 -2.61 4.93 0.46
CA GLU A 78 -2.03 4.10 1.55
C GLU A 78 -3.12 3.49 2.43
N HIS A 79 -4.13 4.30 2.79
CA HIS A 79 -5.26 3.84 3.59
C HIS A 79 -6.08 2.76 2.86
N ASP A 80 -6.41 2.98 1.59
CA ASP A 80 -7.17 2.03 0.78
C ASP A 80 -6.43 0.69 0.58
N VAL A 81 -5.12 0.75 0.33
CA VAL A 81 -4.28 -0.46 0.23
C VAL A 81 -4.22 -1.16 1.58
N GLY A 82 -4.09 -0.43 2.69
CA GLY A 82 -4.13 -0.99 4.04
C GLY A 82 -5.44 -1.72 4.34
N LEU A 83 -6.60 -1.16 3.96
CA LEU A 83 -7.89 -1.83 4.11
C LEU A 83 -7.99 -3.11 3.27
N LYS A 84 -7.49 -3.08 2.02
CA LYS A 84 -7.44 -4.26 1.15
C LYS A 84 -6.54 -5.36 1.72
N LEU A 85 -5.40 -4.98 2.28
CA LEU A 85 -4.45 -5.88 2.93
C LEU A 85 -5.07 -6.54 4.16
N LEU A 86 -5.72 -5.76 5.04
CA LEU A 86 -6.45 -6.30 6.20
C LEU A 86 -7.53 -7.31 5.79
N ARG A 87 -8.30 -6.99 4.74
CA ARG A 87 -9.33 -7.89 4.21
C ARG A 87 -8.71 -9.18 3.64
N ALA A 88 -7.58 -9.08 2.94
CA ALA A 88 -6.87 -10.23 2.40
C ALA A 88 -6.35 -11.16 3.51
N TYR A 89 -5.77 -10.59 4.57
CA TYR A 89 -5.32 -11.35 5.74
C TYR A 89 -6.48 -12.08 6.44
N LYS A 90 -7.60 -11.39 6.71
CA LYS A 90 -8.80 -12.01 7.30
C LYS A 90 -9.39 -13.12 6.43
N LYS A 91 -9.34 -12.95 5.11
CA LYS A 91 -9.80 -13.97 4.16
C LYS A 91 -8.91 -15.22 4.26
N ARG A 92 -7.58 -15.04 4.28
CA ARG A 92 -6.62 -16.14 4.43
C ARG A 92 -6.80 -16.89 5.75
N GLU A 93 -6.99 -16.18 6.85
CA GLU A 93 -7.26 -16.79 8.16
C GLU A 93 -8.52 -17.65 8.14
N ARG A 94 -9.62 -17.14 7.58
CA ARG A 94 -10.85 -17.89 7.42
C ARG A 94 -10.64 -19.14 6.56
N GLU A 95 -9.97 -19.03 5.42
CA GLU A 95 -9.69 -20.17 4.53
C GLU A 95 -8.85 -21.25 5.24
N ALA A 96 -7.84 -20.85 6.02
CA ALA A 96 -7.04 -21.76 6.84
C ALA A 96 -7.86 -22.47 7.95
N GLU A 97 -8.83 -21.78 8.56
CA GLU A 97 -9.79 -22.39 9.50
C GLU A 97 -10.69 -23.44 8.81
N TRP A 98 -11.15 -23.17 7.59
CA TRP A 98 -11.95 -24.11 6.79
C TRP A 98 -11.15 -25.34 6.37
N GLU A 99 -9.91 -25.17 5.92
CA GLU A 99 -9.01 -26.29 5.59
C GLU A 99 -8.73 -27.17 6.81
N SER A 100 -8.52 -26.55 7.99
CA SER A 100 -8.31 -27.27 9.25
C SER A 100 -9.55 -28.04 9.72
N SER A 101 -10.76 -27.55 9.42
CA SER A 101 -12.05 -28.15 9.78
C SER A 101 -12.51 -29.27 8.82
N SER A 102 -11.88 -29.41 7.65
CA SER A 102 -12.23 -30.40 6.62
C SER A 102 -12.00 -31.87 7.03
N THR A 103 -11.42 -32.13 8.21
CA THR A 103 -11.23 -33.49 8.77
C THR A 103 -12.45 -34.07 9.50
N LEU A 104 -13.56 -33.33 9.65
CA LEU A 104 -14.59 -33.67 10.64
C LEU A 104 -15.63 -34.74 10.22
N TRP A 105 -15.56 -35.35 9.03
CA TRP A 105 -16.61 -36.28 8.57
C TRP A 105 -16.10 -37.63 8.05
N VAL A 106 -14.87 -38.04 8.36
CA VAL A 106 -14.41 -39.41 8.04
C VAL A 106 -14.84 -40.37 9.15
N ARG A 107 -16.06 -40.91 9.02
CA ARG A 107 -16.54 -42.04 9.85
C ARG A 107 -15.83 -43.31 9.38
N ARG A 108 -14.78 -43.73 10.09
CA ARG A 108 -14.23 -45.09 9.93
C ARG A 108 -15.30 -46.10 10.35
N VAL A 109 -15.98 -46.70 9.38
CA VAL A 109 -16.75 -47.92 9.58
C VAL A 109 -15.73 -49.05 9.51
N THR A 110 -15.31 -49.55 10.68
CA THR A 110 -14.60 -50.83 10.77
C THR A 110 -15.62 -51.96 10.54
N SER A 111 -15.31 -52.87 9.62
CA SER A 111 -16.01 -54.15 9.42
C SER A 111 -15.77 -55.11 10.58
#